data_AF-A0A2E8YK24-F1
#
_entry.id   AF-A0A2E8YK24-F1
#
_cell.length_a   1.000
_cell.length_b   1.000
_cell.length_c   1.000
_cell.angle_alpha   90.00
_cell.angle_beta   90.00
_cell.angle_gamma   90.00
#
_symmetry.space_group_name_H-M   'P 1'
#
loop_
_entity.id
_entity.type
_entity.pdbx_description
1 polymer ?
#
loop_
_entity_poly.entity_id
_entity_poly.type
_entity_poly.pdbx_seq_one_letter_code
_entity_poly.pdbx_strand_id
1 'polypeptide(L)'
;MTTSFTLPDDKTIELAEQVFDVIETQHWPESGDAGRFTIRRLFDYVTDAGLDVSDLEAALEESAALRRDLRRLTAKIAGYHIPELAAAASGPVTRRVTQGCQVSFEASRAEPSQTYVVISLSELGSHPRWLAVFSKDNQCRRLALPEPRDGLIQLLMESGSDLLAALRDPDNEIFIDA
;
A
#
# COMPACT_ATOMS: atom_id res chain seq x y z
N MET A 1 1.49 -23.49 -36.10
CA MET A 1 1.51 -23.20 -34.65
C MET A 1 0.85 -21.86 -34.46
N THR A 2 -0.40 -21.86 -34.02
CA THR A 2 -1.17 -20.62 -33.81
C THR A 2 -0.97 -20.21 -32.36
N THR A 3 -0.14 -19.21 -32.13
CA THR A 3 0.08 -18.63 -30.80
C THR A 3 -1.22 -17.93 -30.39
N SER A 4 -1.98 -18.52 -29.47
CA SER A 4 -3.13 -17.85 -28.86
C SER A 4 -2.61 -16.72 -27.98
N PHE A 5 -2.80 -15.48 -28.43
CA PHE A 5 -2.55 -14.31 -27.62
C PHE A 5 -3.75 -14.12 -26.70
N THR A 6 -3.63 -14.55 -25.45
CA THR A 6 -4.64 -14.27 -24.42
C THR A 6 -4.61 -12.76 -24.18
N LEU A 7 -5.69 -12.05 -24.52
CA LEU A 7 -5.79 -10.64 -24.17
C LEU A 7 -5.70 -10.50 -22.64
N PRO A 8 -4.92 -9.55 -22.12
CA PRO A 8 -4.92 -9.22 -20.70
C PRO A 8 -6.34 -8.82 -20.26
N ASP A 9 -6.72 -9.12 -19.02
CA ASP A 9 -7.99 -8.66 -18.48
C ASP A 9 -8.03 -7.12 -18.39
N ASP A 10 -9.24 -6.55 -18.32
CA ASP A 10 -9.44 -5.09 -18.29
C ASP A 10 -8.65 -4.42 -17.14
N LYS A 11 -8.51 -5.12 -16.00
CA LYS A 11 -7.70 -4.64 -14.87
C LYS A 11 -6.22 -4.53 -15.22
N THR A 12 -5.68 -5.49 -15.98
CA THR A 12 -4.28 -5.48 -16.43
C THR A 12 -4.04 -4.37 -17.45
N ILE A 13 -5.02 -4.08 -18.30
CA ILE A 13 -4.95 -2.98 -19.27
C ILE A 13 -4.99 -1.64 -18.55
N GLU A 14 -5.92 -1.45 -17.62
CA GLU A 14 -6.06 -0.21 -16.84
C GLU A 14 -4.81 0.05 -15.97
N LEU A 15 -4.25 -1.00 -15.36
CA LEU A 15 -3.01 -0.93 -14.61
C LEU A 15 -1.80 -0.61 -15.49
N ALA A 16 -1.76 -1.16 -16.71
CA ALA A 16 -0.73 -0.83 -17.68
C ALA A 16 -0.83 0.65 -18.08
N GLU A 17 -2.03 1.16 -18.38
CA GLU A 17 -2.26 2.57 -18.71
C GLU A 17 -1.85 3.51 -17.56
N GLN A 18 -2.18 3.17 -16.31
CA GLN A 18 -1.77 3.95 -15.13
C GLN A 18 -0.24 3.97 -14.95
N VAL A 19 0.42 2.83 -15.19
CA VAL A 19 1.90 2.73 -15.12
C VAL A 19 2.55 3.51 -16.28
N PHE A 20 1.98 3.45 -17.49
CA PHE A 20 2.47 4.20 -18.64
C PHE A 20 2.30 5.72 -18.46
N ASP A 21 1.19 6.20 -17.90
CA ASP A 21 0.98 7.61 -17.57
C ASP A 21 2.08 8.11 -16.59
N VAL A 22 2.45 7.30 -15.60
CA VAL A 22 3.56 7.62 -14.69
C VAL A 22 4.90 7.75 -15.43
N ILE A 23 5.13 6.91 -16.44
CA ILE A 23 6.34 6.92 -17.27
C ILE A 23 6.37 8.13 -18.22
N GLU A 24 5.26 8.42 -18.91
CA GLU A 24 5.19 9.50 -19.91
C GLU A 24 5.22 10.90 -19.28
N THR A 25 4.64 11.06 -18.09
CA THR A 25 4.55 12.37 -17.44
C THR A 25 5.88 12.84 -16.82
N GLN A 26 6.93 12.00 -16.76
CA GLN A 26 8.22 12.39 -16.18
C GLN A 26 9.45 11.88 -16.93
N HIS A 27 10.36 12.81 -17.23
CA HIS A 27 11.76 12.53 -17.49
C HIS A 27 12.41 12.11 -16.15
N TRP A 28 12.46 10.81 -15.88
CA TRP A 28 13.24 10.27 -14.75
C TRP A 28 14.68 10.79 -14.88
N PRO A 29 15.30 11.31 -13.81
CA PRO A 29 16.67 11.79 -13.91
C PRO A 29 17.58 10.62 -14.30
N GLU A 30 18.09 10.65 -15.53
CA GLU A 30 19.29 9.91 -15.89
C GLU A 30 20.42 10.47 -15.03
N SER A 31 20.74 9.80 -13.93
CA SER A 31 22.07 9.73 -13.27
C SER A 31 21.99 9.83 -11.75
N GLY A 32 22.67 8.88 -11.10
CA GLY A 32 22.65 8.59 -9.66
C GLY A 32 22.10 7.19 -9.44
N ASP A 33 22.50 6.47 -8.41
CA ASP A 33 22.15 5.04 -8.15
C ASP A 33 20.64 4.71 -8.27
N ALA A 34 19.77 5.73 -8.22
CA ALA A 34 18.36 5.71 -8.62
C ALA A 34 18.09 5.30 -10.09
N GLY A 35 19.10 5.25 -10.96
CA GLY A 35 19.02 4.69 -12.31
C GLY A 35 19.07 3.16 -12.35
N ARG A 36 19.36 2.50 -11.22
CA ARG A 36 19.44 1.03 -11.11
C ARG A 36 18.07 0.37 -10.93
N PHE A 37 17.08 1.08 -10.38
CA PHE A 37 15.76 0.53 -10.07
C PHE A 37 14.73 1.01 -11.09
N THR A 38 14.14 0.09 -11.83
CA THR A 38 13.11 0.39 -12.83
C THR A 38 11.76 0.64 -12.15
N ILE A 39 10.86 1.36 -12.82
CA ILE A 39 9.46 1.54 -12.37
C ILE A 39 8.79 0.19 -12.16
N ARG A 40 9.07 -0.79 -13.02
CA ARG A 40 8.60 -2.17 -12.84
C ARG A 40 9.00 -2.74 -11.48
N ARG A 41 10.23 -2.48 -11.05
CA ARG A 41 10.75 -2.97 -9.77
C ARG A 41 10.08 -2.29 -8.57
N LEU A 42 9.78 -1.00 -8.67
CA LEU A 42 8.96 -0.29 -7.67
C LEU A 42 7.52 -0.80 -7.66
N PHE A 43 6.95 -1.09 -8.83
CA PHE A 43 5.62 -1.65 -8.97
C PHE A 43 5.53 -3.05 -8.32
N ASP A 44 6.49 -3.92 -8.64
CA ASP A 44 6.59 -5.26 -8.05
C ASP A 44 6.77 -5.16 -6.53
N TYR A 45 7.61 -4.23 -6.05
CA TYR A 45 7.78 -3.97 -4.62
C TYR A 45 6.48 -3.61 -3.90
N VAL A 46 5.62 -2.78 -4.49
CA VAL A 46 4.33 -2.40 -3.87
C VAL A 46 3.32 -3.55 -3.92
N THR A 47 3.20 -4.18 -5.08
CA THR A 47 2.12 -5.13 -5.37
C THR A 47 2.38 -6.54 -4.84
N ASP A 48 3.64 -6.89 -4.63
CA ASP A 48 4.04 -8.18 -4.05
C ASP A 48 4.88 -7.93 -2.79
N ALA A 49 4.18 -7.92 -1.65
CA ALA A 49 4.78 -7.76 -0.34
C ALA A 49 5.68 -8.95 0.08
N GLY A 50 5.71 -10.05 -0.69
CA GLY A 50 6.53 -11.23 -0.44
C GLY A 50 7.85 -11.30 -1.21
N LEU A 51 8.11 -10.35 -2.12
CA LEU A 51 9.37 -10.31 -2.87
C LEU A 51 10.58 -10.07 -1.95
N ASP A 52 11.67 -10.80 -2.19
CA ASP A 52 12.98 -10.44 -1.64
C ASP A 52 13.53 -9.23 -2.40
N VAL A 53 13.62 -8.12 -1.68
CA VAL A 53 13.90 -6.78 -2.21
C VAL A 53 14.93 -6.06 -1.35
N SER A 54 15.81 -6.84 -0.69
CA SER A 54 16.80 -6.34 0.26
C SER A 54 17.68 -5.19 -0.30
N ASP A 55 18.03 -5.23 -1.58
CA ASP A 55 18.80 -4.17 -2.25
C ASP A 55 17.95 -2.92 -2.55
N LEU A 56 16.67 -3.09 -2.89
CA LEU A 56 15.74 -1.99 -3.08
C LEU A 56 15.36 -1.33 -1.75
N GLU A 57 15.22 -2.10 -0.67
CA GLU A 57 14.96 -1.55 0.67
C GLU A 57 16.14 -0.69 1.15
N ALA A 58 17.37 -1.15 0.93
CA ALA A 58 18.56 -0.33 1.20
C ALA A 58 18.56 0.97 0.38
N ALA A 59 18.25 0.88 -0.92
CA ALA A 59 18.18 2.06 -1.79
C ALA A 59 17.03 3.02 -1.40
N LEU A 60 15.89 2.49 -0.96
CA LEU A 60 14.77 3.26 -0.45
C LEU A 60 15.13 3.95 0.86
N GLU A 61 15.95 3.36 1.72
CA GLU A 61 16.42 4.00 2.95
C GLU A 61 17.35 5.19 2.65
N GLU A 62 18.23 5.05 1.66
CA GLU A 62 19.22 6.07 1.32
C GLU A 62 18.68 7.20 0.43
N SER A 63 17.65 6.94 -0.38
CA SER A 63 17.16 7.88 -1.39
C SER A 63 15.76 8.42 -1.11
N ALA A 64 15.68 9.66 -0.61
CA ALA A 64 14.41 10.39 -0.45
C ALA A 64 13.67 10.61 -1.78
N ALA A 65 14.40 10.72 -2.89
CA ALA A 65 13.81 10.82 -4.22
C ALA A 65 13.08 9.52 -4.58
N LEU A 66 13.74 8.37 -4.39
CA LEU A 66 13.16 7.06 -4.67
C LEU A 66 11.91 6.78 -3.80
N ARG A 67 11.95 7.16 -2.52
CA ARG A 67 10.76 7.06 -1.64
C ARG A 67 9.59 7.91 -2.12
N ARG A 68 9.86 9.14 -2.59
CA ARG A 68 8.84 10.02 -3.16
C ARG A 68 8.23 9.42 -4.43
N ASP A 69 9.06 8.82 -5.28
CA ASP A 69 8.60 8.23 -6.53
C ASP A 69 7.81 6.95 -6.28
N LEU A 70 8.22 6.13 -5.30
CA LEU A 70 7.44 5.00 -4.80
C LEU A 70 6.06 5.45 -4.30
N ARG A 71 5.98 6.48 -3.44
CA ARG A 71 4.69 7.01 -2.95
C ARG A 71 3.79 7.48 -4.10
N ARG A 72 4.35 8.17 -5.10
CA ARG A 72 3.60 8.63 -6.29
C ARG A 72 3.05 7.46 -7.09
N LEU A 73 3.87 6.44 -7.34
CA LEU A 73 3.44 5.22 -8.01
C LEU A 73 2.33 4.54 -7.23
N THR A 74 2.50 4.35 -5.91
CA THR A 74 1.48 3.73 -5.06
C THR A 74 0.17 4.51 -5.08
N ALA A 75 0.22 5.85 -4.99
CA ALA A 75 -0.98 6.68 -5.04
C ALA A 75 -1.73 6.60 -6.38
N LYS A 76 -1.03 6.26 -7.47
CA LYS A 76 -1.62 6.08 -8.81
C LYS A 76 -2.31 4.73 -8.98
N ILE A 77 -1.75 3.67 -8.39
CA ILE A 77 -2.25 2.29 -8.55
C ILE A 77 -3.16 1.83 -7.40
N ALA A 78 -3.24 2.60 -6.31
CA ALA A 78 -4.11 2.27 -5.19
C ALA A 78 -5.58 2.51 -5.54
N GLY A 79 -6.44 1.56 -5.16
CA GLY A 79 -7.88 1.69 -5.25
C GLY A 79 -8.50 2.54 -4.14
N TYR A 80 -7.88 2.50 -2.95
CA TYR A 80 -8.30 3.30 -1.81
C TYR A 80 -7.14 4.10 -1.23
N HIS A 81 -7.41 5.37 -0.90
CA HIS A 81 -6.48 6.26 -0.21
C HIS A 81 -7.14 6.84 1.04
N ILE A 82 -6.54 6.58 2.20
CA ILE A 82 -6.93 7.16 3.48
C ILE A 82 -5.90 8.24 3.83
N PRO A 83 -6.26 9.53 3.74
CA PRO A 83 -5.34 10.62 3.99
C PRO A 83 -5.02 10.75 5.48
N GLU A 84 -4.02 11.57 5.80
CA GLU A 84 -3.73 12.01 7.17
C GLU A 84 -5.00 12.55 7.86
N LEU A 85 -5.12 12.29 9.17
CA LEU A 85 -6.24 12.77 9.97
C LEU A 85 -5.90 14.14 10.53
N ALA A 86 -6.67 15.17 10.18
CA ALA A 86 -6.63 16.45 10.88
C ALA A 86 -7.00 16.23 12.36
N ALA A 87 -6.06 16.49 13.26
CA ALA A 87 -6.17 16.18 14.68
C ALA A 87 -7.37 16.89 15.34
N ALA A 88 -8.41 16.12 15.66
CA ALA A 88 -9.46 16.51 16.59
C ALA A 88 -9.77 15.40 17.62
N ALA A 89 -9.08 14.26 17.57
CA ALA A 89 -9.29 13.15 18.49
C ALA A 89 -8.29 13.23 19.66
N SER A 90 -8.79 13.45 20.88
CA SER A 90 -7.99 13.46 22.12
C SER A 90 -7.68 12.05 22.64
N GLY A 91 -7.55 11.06 21.76
CA GLY A 91 -7.42 9.65 22.13
C GLY A 91 -6.78 8.79 21.02
N PRO A 92 -6.49 7.52 21.30
CA PRO A 92 -5.88 6.62 20.33
C PRO A 92 -6.77 6.46 19.09
N VAL A 93 -6.15 6.45 17.90
CA VAL A 93 -6.86 6.22 16.65
C VAL A 93 -7.43 4.81 16.64
N THR A 94 -8.75 4.70 16.73
CA THR A 94 -9.49 3.43 16.72
C THR A 94 -10.03 3.10 15.33
N ARG A 95 -10.11 4.08 14.43
CA ARG A 95 -10.62 3.91 13.07
C ARG A 95 -10.06 4.98 12.12
N ARG A 96 -9.81 4.59 10.87
CA ARG A 96 -9.51 5.48 9.75
C ARG A 96 -10.42 5.14 8.58
N VAL A 97 -10.83 6.16 7.81
CA VAL A 97 -11.93 6.04 6.85
C VAL A 97 -11.62 6.86 5.61
N THR A 98 -11.98 6.30 4.46
CA THR A 98 -12.11 7.00 3.19
C THR A 98 -13.41 6.57 2.51
N GLN A 99 -13.70 7.10 1.33
CA GLN A 99 -14.85 6.65 0.55
C GLN A 99 -14.67 5.17 0.19
N GLY A 100 -15.61 4.34 0.65
CA GLY A 100 -15.67 2.92 0.31
C GLY A 100 -14.68 2.01 1.03
N CYS A 101 -13.83 2.53 1.92
CA CYS A 101 -12.93 1.73 2.72
C CYS A 101 -12.79 2.29 4.15
N GLN A 102 -12.71 1.39 5.12
CA GLN A 102 -12.44 1.71 6.52
C GLN A 102 -11.40 0.72 7.08
N VAL A 103 -10.52 1.23 7.95
CA VAL A 103 -9.60 0.43 8.77
C VAL A 103 -9.94 0.69 10.25
N SER A 104 -10.25 -0.34 11.02
CA SER A 104 -10.52 -0.24 12.47
C SER A 104 -9.59 -1.12 13.29
N PHE A 105 -9.32 -0.68 14.52
CA PHE A 105 -8.38 -1.32 15.44
C PHE A 105 -9.09 -1.72 16.72
N GLU A 106 -9.14 -3.02 17.01
CA GLU A 106 -9.81 -3.57 18.18
C GLU A 106 -8.84 -4.40 19.01
N ALA A 107 -8.67 -4.07 20.28
CA ALA A 107 -7.85 -4.89 21.18
C ALA A 107 -8.45 -6.29 21.30
N SER A 108 -7.61 -7.32 21.18
CA SER A 108 -8.07 -8.69 21.38
C SER A 108 -8.44 -8.93 22.84
N ARG A 109 -9.61 -9.51 23.06
CA ARG A 109 -10.05 -9.94 24.41
C ARG A 109 -9.46 -11.28 24.82
N ALA A 110 -8.99 -12.07 23.84
CA ALA A 110 -8.42 -13.39 24.07
C ALA A 110 -6.92 -13.31 24.41
N GLU A 111 -6.21 -12.38 23.77
CA GLU A 111 -4.77 -12.16 23.97
C GLU A 111 -4.48 -10.66 24.02
N PRO A 112 -4.26 -10.06 25.21
CA PRO A 112 -4.07 -8.62 25.37
C PRO A 112 -2.86 -8.04 24.61
N SER A 113 -1.87 -8.87 24.23
CA SER A 113 -0.75 -8.40 23.41
C SER A 113 -1.16 -8.14 21.95
N GLN A 114 -2.37 -8.52 21.54
CA GLN A 114 -2.77 -8.49 20.14
C GLN A 114 -3.90 -7.49 19.86
N THR A 115 -3.86 -6.93 18.66
CA THR A 115 -4.87 -6.05 18.11
C THR A 115 -5.39 -6.65 16.81
N TYR A 116 -6.71 -6.73 16.69
CA TYR A 116 -7.38 -6.97 15.42
C TYR A 116 -7.35 -5.69 14.58
N VAL A 117 -6.84 -5.81 13.34
CA VAL A 117 -7.00 -4.80 12.31
C VAL A 117 -8.06 -5.31 11.35
N VAL A 118 -9.17 -4.58 11.27
CA VAL A 118 -10.31 -4.94 10.42
C VAL A 118 -10.39 -3.92 9.30
N ILE A 119 -10.28 -4.38 8.06
CA ILE A 119 -10.47 -3.57 6.85
C ILE A 119 -11.83 -3.93 6.28
N SER A 120 -12.70 -2.94 6.13
CA SER A 120 -14.04 -3.11 5.55
C SER A 120 -14.16 -2.35 4.25
N LEU A 121 -14.60 -3.05 3.20
CA LEU A 121 -14.74 -2.55 1.85
C LEU A 121 -16.23 -2.42 1.50
N SER A 122 -16.63 -1.33 0.84
CA SER A 122 -18.02 -1.14 0.41
C SER A 122 -18.35 -1.92 -0.87
N GLU A 123 -17.34 -2.20 -1.69
CA GLU A 123 -17.52 -2.91 -2.96
C GLU A 123 -17.40 -4.42 -2.75
N LEU A 124 -18.54 -5.10 -2.86
CA LEU A 124 -18.60 -6.56 -2.79
C LEU A 124 -17.96 -7.15 -4.06
N GLY A 125 -16.78 -7.75 -3.91
CA GLY A 125 -15.97 -8.29 -5.02
C GLY A 125 -14.61 -7.60 -5.21
N SER A 126 -14.30 -6.57 -4.42
CA SER A 126 -12.92 -6.08 -4.30
C SER A 126 -12.03 -7.15 -3.67
N HIS A 127 -10.81 -7.32 -4.18
CA HIS A 127 -9.85 -8.33 -3.75
C HIS A 127 -8.47 -7.71 -3.54
N PRO A 128 -8.32 -6.76 -2.59
CA PRO A 128 -7.08 -6.07 -2.42
C PRO A 128 -6.03 -7.04 -1.86
N ARG A 129 -4.85 -7.03 -2.49
CA ARG A 129 -3.76 -7.97 -2.14
C ARG A 129 -2.68 -7.35 -1.29
N TRP A 130 -2.63 -6.02 -1.24
CA TRP A 130 -1.60 -5.30 -0.52
C TRP A 130 -2.15 -4.03 0.11
N LEU A 131 -1.46 -3.62 1.18
CA LEU A 131 -1.61 -2.35 1.86
C LEU A 131 -0.23 -1.72 2.00
N ALA A 132 -0.14 -0.41 1.79
CA ALA A 132 1.05 0.38 2.05
C ALA A 132 0.73 1.56 2.98
N VAL A 133 1.60 1.79 3.96
CA VAL A 133 1.55 2.95 4.86
C VAL A 133 2.74 3.83 4.58
N PHE A 134 2.48 5.12 4.30
CA PHE A 134 3.54 6.11 4.09
C PHE A 134 3.57 7.12 5.23
N SER A 135 4.76 7.36 5.76
CA SER A 135 5.00 8.49 6.66
C SER A 135 5.18 9.81 5.93
N LYS A 136 5.22 10.91 6.69
CA LYS A 136 5.55 12.25 6.18
C LYS A 136 6.89 12.29 5.43
N ASP A 137 7.86 11.47 5.84
CA ASP A 137 9.19 11.34 5.20
C ASP A 137 9.22 10.34 4.04
N ASN A 138 8.04 9.88 3.59
CA ASN A 138 7.82 8.86 2.57
C ASN A 138 8.39 7.47 2.93
N GLN A 139 8.62 7.19 4.22
CA GLN A 139 8.98 5.83 4.62
C GLN A 139 7.78 4.92 4.40
N CYS A 140 8.00 3.80 3.72
CA CYS A 140 6.95 2.88 3.30
C CYS A 140 6.99 1.61 4.14
N ARG A 141 5.85 1.19 4.67
CA ARG A 141 5.65 -0.14 5.23
C ARG A 141 4.55 -0.85 4.47
N ARG A 142 4.80 -2.09 4.08
CA ARG A 142 3.93 -2.89 3.22
C ARG A 142 3.35 -4.08 3.99
N LEU A 143 2.19 -4.54 3.58
CA LEU A 143 1.58 -5.75 4.10
C LEU A 143 0.82 -6.48 3.00
N ALA A 144 1.05 -7.80 2.87
CA ALA A 144 0.17 -8.67 2.09
C ALA A 144 -1.17 -8.82 2.81
N LEU A 145 -2.26 -8.57 2.10
CA LEU A 145 -3.61 -8.76 2.62
C LEU A 145 -4.11 -10.15 2.23
N PRO A 146 -4.74 -10.90 3.15
CA PRO A 146 -5.45 -12.12 2.80
C PRO A 146 -6.72 -11.77 2.02
N GLU A 147 -7.29 -12.78 1.35
CA GLU A 147 -8.54 -12.60 0.62
C GLU A 147 -9.67 -12.10 1.54
N PRO A 148 -10.45 -11.10 1.11
CA PRO A 148 -11.64 -10.67 1.82
C PRO A 148 -12.66 -11.79 1.96
N ARG A 149 -13.36 -11.80 3.09
CA ARG A 149 -14.57 -12.61 3.31
C ARG A 149 -15.72 -11.66 3.55
N ASP A 150 -16.72 -11.68 2.67
CA ASP A 150 -17.89 -10.80 2.73
C ASP A 150 -17.53 -9.29 2.83
N GLY A 151 -16.51 -8.86 2.07
CA GLY A 151 -16.02 -7.47 2.08
C GLY A 151 -15.20 -7.09 3.31
N LEU A 152 -14.83 -8.06 4.15
CA LEU A 152 -14.00 -7.85 5.35
C LEU A 152 -12.68 -8.59 5.24
N ILE A 153 -11.61 -7.89 5.63
CA ILE A 153 -10.28 -8.46 5.86
C ILE A 153 -9.98 -8.28 7.34
N GLN A 154 -9.59 -9.36 8.01
CA GLN A 154 -9.23 -9.33 9.42
C GLN A 154 -7.81 -9.84 9.59
N LEU A 155 -6.98 -9.00 10.20
CA LEU A 155 -5.59 -9.27 10.51
C LEU A 155 -5.42 -9.27 12.02
N LEU A 156 -4.54 -10.12 12.50
CA LEU A 156 -4.13 -10.14 13.90
C LEU A 156 -2.68 -9.65 13.97
N MET A 157 -2.46 -8.56 14.71
CA MET A 157 -1.17 -7.91 14.80
C MET A 157 -0.75 -7.78 16.26
N GLU A 158 0.55 -7.93 16.53
CA GLU A 158 1.09 -7.61 17.84
C GLU A 158 0.95 -6.11 18.12
N SER A 159 0.52 -5.77 19.33
CA SER A 159 0.24 -4.40 19.76
C SER A 159 1.49 -3.51 19.75
N GLY A 160 2.68 -4.12 19.84
CA GLY A 160 3.97 -3.44 19.72
C GLY A 160 4.58 -3.46 18.31
N SER A 161 3.85 -3.96 17.30
CA SER A 161 4.38 -4.00 15.93
C SER A 161 4.45 -2.59 15.32
N ASP A 162 5.56 -2.29 14.67
CA ASP A 162 5.76 -1.00 14.02
C ASP A 162 4.70 -0.69 12.95
N LEU A 163 4.22 -1.71 12.22
CA LEU A 163 3.21 -1.52 11.20
C LEU A 163 1.86 -1.12 11.82
N LEU A 164 1.49 -1.69 12.96
CA LEU A 164 0.28 -1.27 13.69
C LEU A 164 0.43 0.17 14.21
N ALA A 165 1.60 0.53 14.72
CA ALA A 165 1.90 1.90 15.12
C ALA A 165 1.77 2.85 13.92
N ALA A 166 2.32 2.48 12.76
CA ALA A 166 2.23 3.27 11.54
C ALA A 166 0.79 3.42 11.02
N LEU A 167 -0.03 2.36 11.08
CA LEU A 167 -1.44 2.41 10.69
C LEU A 167 -2.27 3.35 11.58
N ARG A 168 -1.95 3.39 12.87
CA ARG A 168 -2.64 4.23 13.86
C ARG A 168 -2.13 5.67 13.89
N ASP A 169 -0.97 5.94 13.33
CA ASP A 169 -0.42 7.29 13.29
C ASP A 169 -1.30 8.20 12.39
N PRO A 170 -1.91 9.27 12.94
CA PRO A 170 -2.74 10.17 12.15
C PRO A 170 -1.97 10.91 11.07
N ASP A 171 -0.65 11.03 11.20
CA ASP A 171 0.22 11.71 10.24
C ASP A 171 0.60 10.85 9.03
N ASN A 172 0.34 9.55 9.09
CA ASN A 172 0.63 8.63 8.01
C ASN A 172 -0.56 8.54 7.06
N GLU A 173 -0.30 8.21 5.80
CA GLU A 173 -1.33 7.87 4.82
C GLU A 173 -1.38 6.35 4.61
N ILE A 174 -2.56 5.84 4.25
CA ILE A 174 -2.75 4.43 3.96
C ILE A 174 -3.26 4.30 2.52
N PHE A 175 -2.63 3.42 1.76
CA PHE A 175 -3.01 3.05 0.40
C PHE A 175 -3.31 1.56 0.34
N ILE A 176 -4.39 1.20 -0.34
CA ILE A 176 -4.86 -0.19 -0.47
C ILE A 176 -5.23 -0.41 -1.93
N ASP A 177 -4.91 -1.60 -2.44
CA ASP A 177 -5.34 -2.12 -3.74
C ASP A 177 -6.88 -2.15 -3.88
N ALA A 178 -7.43 -2.43 -5.07
CA ALA A 178 -8.88 -2.61 -5.32
C ALA A 178 -9.25 -4.00 -5.86
#